data_AF-A0A7W0QIR4-F1
#
_entry.id   AF-A0A7W0QIR4-F1
#
_cell.length_a   1.000
_cell.length_b   1.000
_cell.length_c   1.000
_cell.angle_alpha   90.00
_cell.angle_beta   90.00
_cell.angle_gamma   90.00
#
_symmetry.space_group_name_H-M   'P 1'
#
loop_
_entity.id
_entity.type
_entity.pdbx_description
1 polymer ?
#
loop_
_entity_poly.entity_id
_entity_poly.type
_entity_poly.pdbx_seq_one_letter_code
_entity_poly.pdbx_strand_id
1 'polypeptide(L)'
;MLFTLAGTALIAACGDDDDAAGTEPEGTEAATDSTTATSGDATTTPPASDDGYGNTPATTTASSGSTSAGGDATVATAETSAGTVLVDAEGFTLYGFMNDSEGETTCVDGCAEAWPPAFVDGEPTAGEGVDAAVLSTVEHPDGTMLKAGDWPLYRFAGDQAPGDVNGQGSGGVWFAVTPDGTLIEA
;
A
#
# COMPACT_ATOMS: atom_id res chain seq x y z
N MET A 1 30.94 8.57 -41.79
CA MET A 1 32.09 8.04 -41.03
C MET A 1 31.62 6.78 -40.33
N LEU A 2 32.07 5.63 -40.84
CA LEU A 2 31.85 4.30 -40.26
C LEU A 2 32.65 4.20 -38.95
N PHE A 3 32.02 3.77 -37.85
CA PHE A 3 32.73 3.22 -36.70
C PHE A 3 32.14 1.84 -36.38
N THR A 4 32.96 0.82 -36.58
CA THR A 4 32.74 -0.58 -36.20
C THR A 4 33.70 -0.92 -35.07
N LEU A 5 33.19 -1.39 -33.94
CA LEU A 5 33.86 -2.18 -32.88
C LEU A 5 32.71 -2.97 -32.20
N ALA A 6 32.57 -4.30 -32.24
CA ALA A 6 33.45 -5.45 -31.94
C ALA A 6 33.73 -5.69 -30.45
N GLY A 7 33.28 -6.86 -29.95
CA GLY A 7 33.64 -7.51 -28.65
C GLY A 7 32.50 -7.46 -27.61
N THR A 8 31.70 -8.50 -27.31
CA THR A 8 31.93 -9.88 -26.83
C THR A 8 32.56 -9.97 -25.43
N ALA A 9 31.78 -10.38 -24.43
CA ALA A 9 32.03 -11.56 -23.57
C ALA A 9 31.01 -11.67 -22.42
N LEU A 10 30.42 -12.86 -22.30
CA LEU A 10 29.58 -13.37 -21.21
C LEU A 10 30.48 -13.76 -20.02
N ILE A 11 30.10 -13.43 -18.78
CA ILE A 11 30.53 -14.19 -17.60
C ILE A 11 29.29 -14.46 -16.74
N ALA A 12 28.84 -15.70 -16.78
CA ALA A 12 27.99 -16.31 -15.76
C ALA A 12 28.89 -16.71 -14.59
N ALA A 13 28.52 -16.31 -13.38
CA ALA A 13 29.08 -16.86 -12.15
C ALA A 13 27.94 -17.51 -11.36
N CYS A 14 27.89 -18.83 -11.40
CA CYS A 14 27.25 -19.66 -10.39
C CYS A 14 28.30 -19.92 -9.29
N GLY A 15 27.88 -19.83 -8.03
CA GLY A 15 28.70 -20.12 -6.86
C GLY A 15 27.82 -20.75 -5.80
N ASP A 16 27.74 -22.08 -5.86
CA ASP A 16 27.35 -23.01 -4.81
C ASP A 16 28.59 -23.36 -3.94
N ASP A 17 28.33 -24.09 -2.85
CA ASP A 17 29.25 -24.87 -1.99
C ASP A 17 29.55 -24.33 -0.56
N ASP A 18 28.72 -24.86 0.36
CA ASP A 18 29.02 -25.53 1.65
C ASP A 18 29.84 -24.85 2.77
N ASP A 19 29.24 -24.76 3.97
CA ASP A 19 29.91 -25.21 5.20
C ASP A 19 28.95 -25.52 6.38
N ALA A 20 29.42 -26.43 7.22
CA ALA A 20 28.67 -27.43 7.96
C ALA A 20 28.13 -27.05 9.36
N ALA A 21 27.07 -27.80 9.73
CA ALA A 21 26.71 -28.39 11.02
C ALA A 21 27.28 -27.82 12.35
N GLY A 22 26.36 -27.62 13.31
CA GLY A 22 26.71 -27.44 14.72
C GLY A 22 25.53 -27.46 15.70
N THR A 23 25.08 -28.68 16.03
CA THR A 23 24.60 -29.13 17.36
C THR A 23 23.32 -28.56 18.02
N GLU A 24 22.42 -29.51 18.34
CA GLU A 24 21.27 -29.45 19.25
C GLU A 24 21.63 -29.00 20.68
N PRO A 25 20.61 -28.64 21.49
CA PRO A 25 20.21 -29.63 22.50
C PRO A 25 18.70 -29.85 22.67
N GLU A 26 18.42 -31.08 23.07
CA GLU A 26 17.15 -31.65 23.51
C GLU A 26 16.65 -31.04 24.84
N GLY A 27 15.33 -31.04 25.01
CA GLY A 27 14.62 -30.59 26.22
C GLY A 27 13.30 -31.35 26.42
N THR A 28 13.45 -32.60 26.81
CA THR A 28 12.48 -33.64 27.21
C THR A 28 11.45 -33.22 28.29
N GLU A 29 10.17 -33.44 27.95
CA GLU A 29 9.04 -34.00 28.73
C GLU A 29 8.65 -33.38 30.11
N ALA A 30 7.35 -33.04 30.25
CA ALA A 30 6.49 -33.61 31.30
C ALA A 30 5.01 -33.25 31.09
N ALA A 31 4.20 -34.25 30.80
CA ALA A 31 2.74 -34.22 30.96
C ALA A 31 2.35 -34.62 32.38
N THR A 32 1.38 -33.93 32.98
CA THR A 32 0.51 -34.48 34.04
C THR A 32 -0.90 -33.88 33.97
N ASP A 33 -1.80 -34.69 33.44
CA ASP A 33 -3.16 -35.02 33.90
C ASP A 33 -3.77 -34.25 35.10
N SER A 34 -5.03 -33.80 34.97
CA SER A 34 -6.18 -34.20 35.81
C SER A 34 -7.40 -33.24 35.73
N THR A 35 -8.47 -33.73 35.07
CA THR A 35 -9.92 -33.78 35.43
C THR A 35 -10.56 -32.64 36.26
N THR A 36 -11.76 -32.09 35.95
CA THR A 36 -13.12 -32.64 36.26
C THR A 36 -14.20 -31.64 35.74
N ALA A 37 -15.02 -31.93 34.72
CA ALA A 37 -16.41 -32.43 34.69
C ALA A 37 -17.57 -31.52 35.18
N THR A 38 -18.63 -31.41 34.35
CA THR A 38 -20.10 -31.47 34.62
C THR A 38 -20.89 -30.48 33.73
N SER A 39 -21.62 -30.91 32.69
CA SER A 39 -22.97 -31.53 32.60
C SER A 39 -24.04 -30.50 32.20
N GLY A 40 -24.78 -30.80 31.12
CA GLY A 40 -25.98 -30.06 30.74
C GLY A 40 -26.52 -30.38 29.35
N ASP A 41 -26.90 -31.64 29.11
CA ASP A 41 -27.81 -32.00 28.02
C ASP A 41 -29.25 -31.81 28.49
N ALA A 42 -30.08 -31.15 27.67
CA ALA A 42 -31.53 -31.30 27.74
C ALA A 42 -32.13 -31.11 26.35
N THR A 43 -32.21 -32.22 25.61
CA THR A 43 -33.13 -32.38 24.48
C THR A 43 -34.57 -32.48 24.99
N THR A 44 -35.48 -31.65 24.51
CA THR A 44 -36.91 -32.01 24.34
C THR A 44 -37.57 -31.13 23.26
N THR A 45 -38.22 -31.77 22.30
CA THR A 45 -38.97 -31.25 21.13
C THR A 45 -40.29 -32.05 21.03
N PRO A 46 -41.38 -31.65 20.33
CA PRO A 46 -42.23 -30.44 20.32
C PRO A 46 -43.73 -30.84 20.59
N PRO A 47 -44.84 -30.09 20.24
CA PRO A 47 -45.27 -29.74 18.86
C PRO A 47 -46.00 -28.38 18.63
N ALA A 48 -46.02 -27.97 17.34
CA ALA A 48 -46.96 -27.20 16.47
C ALA A 48 -48.10 -26.33 17.08
N SER A 49 -48.61 -25.21 16.53
CA SER A 49 -48.75 -24.57 15.20
C SER A 49 -48.90 -23.03 15.45
N ASP A 50 -48.86 -22.05 14.55
CA ASP A 50 -49.65 -21.81 13.33
C ASP A 50 -49.34 -20.37 12.81
N ASP A 51 -49.30 -20.22 11.47
CA ASP A 51 -49.54 -19.03 10.63
C ASP A 51 -48.89 -17.65 10.84
N GLY A 52 -48.25 -17.15 9.77
CA GLY A 52 -47.95 -15.73 9.61
C GLY A 52 -47.03 -15.36 8.45
N TYR A 53 -47.58 -15.28 7.24
CA TYR A 53 -46.93 -14.80 6.02
C TYR A 53 -46.39 -13.36 6.17
N GLY A 54 -45.15 -13.13 5.75
CA GLY A 54 -44.55 -11.78 5.72
C GLY A 54 -43.18 -11.78 5.07
N ASN A 55 -43.16 -11.96 3.75
CA ASN A 55 -41.98 -11.90 2.90
C ASN A 55 -41.43 -10.46 2.87
N THR A 56 -40.60 -10.07 3.84
CA THR A 56 -39.81 -8.84 3.76
C THR A 56 -38.55 -9.11 2.94
N PRO A 57 -38.27 -8.34 1.88
CA PRO A 57 -37.00 -8.46 1.18
C PRO A 57 -35.89 -8.14 2.18
N ALA A 58 -34.94 -9.08 2.31
CA ALA A 58 -33.63 -8.79 2.83
C ALA A 58 -32.98 -7.79 1.87
N THR A 59 -33.17 -6.50 2.14
CA THR A 59 -32.34 -5.46 1.57
C THR A 59 -30.95 -5.70 2.12
N THR A 60 -30.08 -6.24 1.26
CA THR A 60 -28.63 -6.18 1.39
C THR A 60 -28.26 -4.82 1.95
N THR A 61 -27.79 -4.78 3.20
CA THR A 61 -27.03 -3.64 3.71
C THR A 61 -25.79 -3.56 2.83
N ALA A 62 -25.81 -2.61 1.90
CA ALA A 62 -24.66 -2.26 1.09
C ALA A 62 -23.46 -2.04 2.03
N SER A 63 -22.36 -2.74 1.78
CA SER A 63 -21.06 -2.36 2.33
C SER A 63 -20.91 -0.86 2.15
N SER A 64 -20.62 -0.17 3.25
CA SER A 64 -20.07 1.17 3.21
C SER A 64 -18.84 1.10 2.32
N GLY A 65 -18.96 1.60 1.09
CA GLY A 65 -17.79 2.04 0.35
C GLY A 65 -17.16 3.13 1.20
N SER A 66 -15.97 2.86 1.73
CA SER A 66 -15.11 3.91 2.25
C SER A 66 -14.84 4.83 1.08
N THR A 67 -15.65 5.88 0.95
CA THR A 67 -15.25 7.07 0.20
C THR A 67 -14.01 7.57 0.92
N SER A 68 -12.83 7.26 0.37
CA SER A 68 -11.62 7.98 0.71
C SER A 68 -11.98 9.45 0.59
N ALA A 69 -12.01 10.16 1.72
CA ALA A 69 -12.36 11.57 1.73
C ALA A 69 -11.40 12.24 0.75
N GLY A 70 -11.95 12.89 -0.29
CA GLY A 70 -11.18 13.75 -1.15
C GLY A 70 -10.55 14.81 -0.25
N GLY A 71 -9.25 14.66 0.01
CA GLY A 71 -8.48 15.60 0.79
C GLY A 71 -8.35 16.89 0.01
N ASP A 72 -8.21 18.00 0.73
CA ASP A 72 -7.77 19.26 0.13
C ASP A 72 -6.55 18.97 -0.77
N ALA A 73 -6.68 19.25 -2.08
CA ALA A 73 -5.72 18.87 -3.11
C ALA A 73 -4.42 19.70 -3.09
N THR A 74 -4.05 20.23 -1.92
CA THR A 74 -2.85 21.03 -1.74
C THR A 74 -1.64 20.12 -1.56
N VAL A 75 -0.63 20.32 -2.39
CA VAL A 75 0.66 19.60 -2.29
C VAL A 75 1.74 20.61 -1.96
N ALA A 76 2.51 20.36 -0.91
CA ALA A 76 3.62 21.20 -0.45
C ALA A 76 4.92 20.40 -0.39
N THR A 77 5.99 21.02 0.11
CA THR A 77 7.28 20.37 0.34
C THR A 77 7.59 20.24 1.84
N ALA A 78 8.36 19.20 2.20
CA ALA A 78 8.90 19.04 3.54
C ALA A 78 10.32 18.43 3.51
N GLU A 79 11.16 18.83 4.46
CA GLU A 79 12.48 18.21 4.69
C GLU A 79 12.32 16.94 5.54
N THR A 80 12.83 15.81 5.04
CA THR A 80 12.76 14.51 5.72
C THR A 80 14.14 13.84 5.76
N SER A 81 14.23 12.65 6.38
CA SER A 81 15.45 11.84 6.33
C SER A 81 15.76 11.29 4.92
N ALA A 82 14.81 11.28 3.99
CA ALA A 82 15.01 10.92 2.59
C ALA A 82 15.42 12.12 1.72
N GLY A 83 15.36 13.35 2.26
CA GLY A 83 15.57 14.61 1.53
C GLY A 83 14.31 15.48 1.48
N THR A 84 14.31 16.48 0.61
CA THR A 84 13.12 17.31 0.33
C THR A 84 12.13 16.51 -0.50
N VAL A 85 10.90 16.35 0.00
CA VAL A 85 9.85 15.54 -0.62
C VAL A 85 8.54 16.32 -0.77
N LEU A 86 7.65 15.85 -1.65
CA LEU A 86 6.27 16.28 -1.71
C LEU A 86 5.47 15.70 -0.54
N VAL A 87 4.58 16.53 0.02
CA VAL A 87 3.61 16.15 1.06
C VAL A 87 2.23 16.69 0.71
N ASP A 88 1.15 16.10 1.26
CA ASP A 88 -0.20 16.68 1.11
C ASP A 88 -0.45 17.80 2.14
N ALA A 89 -1.69 18.29 2.15
CA ALA A 89 -2.22 19.23 3.11
C ALA A 89 -2.08 18.80 4.58
N GLU A 90 -2.00 17.51 4.87
CA GLU A 90 -1.81 16.95 6.22
C GLU A 90 -0.32 16.75 6.55
N GLY A 91 0.58 16.88 5.57
CA GLY A 91 2.03 16.79 5.73
C GLY A 91 2.58 15.37 5.61
N PHE A 92 1.80 14.41 5.16
CA PHE A 92 2.28 13.04 4.92
C PHE A 92 3.07 12.98 3.59
N THR A 93 4.11 12.15 3.53
CA THR A 93 4.98 11.99 2.34
C THR A 93 4.25 11.34 1.18
N LEU A 94 4.36 11.92 -0.03
CA LEU A 94 3.81 11.35 -1.26
C LEU A 94 4.86 10.51 -1.98
N TYR A 95 4.43 9.34 -2.45
CA TYR A 95 5.28 8.34 -3.10
C TYR A 95 4.80 8.06 -4.51
N GLY A 96 5.75 7.69 -5.38
CA GLY A 96 5.49 7.11 -6.69
C GLY A 96 5.87 5.63 -6.74
N PHE A 97 5.21 4.91 -7.65
CA PHE A 97 5.43 3.49 -7.88
C PHE A 97 6.13 3.27 -9.22
N MET A 98 7.30 2.64 -9.22
CA MET A 98 8.06 2.41 -10.46
C MET A 98 7.31 1.56 -11.50
N ASN A 99 6.39 0.70 -11.05
CA ASN A 99 5.60 -0.14 -11.96
C ASN A 99 4.48 0.63 -12.67
N ASP A 100 4.16 1.85 -12.21
CA ASP A 100 3.26 2.79 -12.90
C ASP A 100 4.01 3.51 -14.04
N SER A 101 4.74 2.72 -14.84
CA SER A 101 5.44 3.22 -16.02
C SER A 101 4.42 3.82 -16.99
N GLU A 102 4.80 4.90 -17.68
CA GLU A 102 3.90 5.71 -18.55
C GLU A 102 2.88 6.55 -17.77
N GLY A 103 2.94 6.48 -16.43
CA GLY A 103 2.12 7.27 -15.53
C GLY A 103 0.67 6.82 -15.48
N GLU A 104 0.45 5.53 -15.73
CA GLU A 104 -0.81 4.81 -15.51
C GLU A 104 -0.73 4.03 -14.20
N THR A 105 -1.81 4.05 -13.42
CA THR A 105 -1.89 3.35 -12.13
C THR A 105 -2.05 1.84 -12.32
N THR A 106 -1.19 1.06 -11.68
CA THR A 106 -1.24 -0.41 -11.61
C THR A 106 -1.50 -0.92 -10.19
N CYS A 107 -1.39 -0.05 -9.18
CA CYS A 107 -1.65 -0.37 -7.78
C CYS A 107 -3.14 -0.23 -7.45
N VAL A 108 -3.88 -1.33 -7.58
CA VAL A 108 -5.31 -1.41 -7.26
C VAL A 108 -5.58 -2.50 -6.21
N ASP A 109 -6.81 -2.54 -5.70
CA ASP A 109 -7.29 -3.54 -4.74
C ASP A 109 -6.35 -3.68 -3.52
N GLY A 110 -5.81 -4.88 -3.27
CA GLY A 110 -4.95 -5.13 -2.11
C GLY A 110 -3.65 -4.31 -2.10
N CYS A 111 -3.18 -3.84 -3.26
CA CYS A 111 -2.05 -2.91 -3.31
C CYS A 111 -2.44 -1.56 -2.68
N ALA A 112 -3.64 -1.06 -2.99
CA ALA A 112 -4.17 0.19 -2.49
C ALA A 112 -4.47 0.18 -0.98
N GLU A 113 -4.54 -1.01 -0.35
CA GLU A 113 -4.64 -1.11 1.12
C GLU A 113 -3.32 -0.70 1.81
N ALA A 114 -2.18 -1.06 1.23
CA ALA A 114 -0.86 -0.71 1.76
C ALA A 114 -0.36 0.64 1.23
N TRP A 115 -0.75 0.98 0.00
CA TRP A 115 -0.39 2.20 -0.71
C TRP A 115 -1.64 2.94 -1.16
N PRO A 116 -2.39 3.59 -0.24
CA PRO A 116 -3.61 4.27 -0.62
C PRO A 116 -3.36 5.34 -1.70
N PRO A 117 -4.11 5.32 -2.82
CA PRO A 117 -4.08 6.37 -3.82
C PRO A 117 -4.36 7.75 -3.22
N ALA A 118 -3.59 8.76 -3.61
CA ALA A 118 -3.85 10.14 -3.20
C ALA A 118 -4.96 10.76 -4.09
N PHE A 119 -6.21 10.49 -3.73
CA PHE A 119 -7.38 11.02 -4.44
C PHE A 119 -7.59 12.51 -4.20
N VAL A 120 -8.14 13.19 -5.22
CA VAL A 120 -8.32 14.64 -5.29
C VAL A 120 -9.65 14.96 -5.97
N ASP A 121 -10.36 15.95 -5.42
CA ASP A 121 -11.51 16.57 -6.06
C ASP A 121 -11.06 17.81 -6.86
N GLY A 122 -10.98 17.68 -8.19
CA GLY A 122 -10.69 18.80 -9.09
C GLY A 122 -9.20 18.98 -9.41
N GLU A 123 -8.77 20.24 -9.57
CA GLU A 123 -7.37 20.58 -9.90
C GLU A 123 -6.51 20.67 -8.64
N PRO A 124 -5.28 20.12 -8.65
CA PRO A 124 -4.35 20.23 -7.54
C PRO A 124 -3.90 21.66 -7.31
N THR A 125 -3.69 22.02 -6.05
CA THR A 125 -3.14 23.32 -5.65
C THR A 125 -1.68 23.15 -5.24
N ALA A 126 -0.78 23.91 -5.87
CA ALA A 126 0.60 23.98 -5.42
C ALA A 126 0.71 24.85 -4.15
N GLY A 127 1.18 24.22 -3.07
CA GLY A 127 1.55 24.84 -1.81
C GLY A 127 3.01 25.29 -1.80
N GLU A 128 3.56 25.45 -0.59
CA GLU A 128 4.91 25.98 -0.40
C GLU A 128 5.99 25.06 -1.02
N GLY A 129 6.85 25.65 -1.85
CA GLY A 129 8.00 24.97 -2.46
C GLY A 129 7.68 24.11 -3.69
N VAL A 130 6.42 24.10 -4.17
CA VAL A 130 6.00 23.32 -5.33
C VAL A 130 5.69 24.24 -6.51
N ASP A 131 6.17 23.87 -7.71
CA ASP A 131 5.72 24.50 -8.95
C ASP A 131 4.42 23.85 -9.40
N ALA A 132 3.38 24.66 -9.66
CA ALA A 132 2.09 24.17 -10.13
C ALA A 132 2.17 23.39 -11.45
N ALA A 133 3.18 23.65 -12.30
CA ALA A 133 3.38 22.92 -13.55
C ALA A 133 3.84 21.47 -13.35
N VAL A 134 4.33 21.11 -12.16
CA VAL A 134 4.71 19.72 -11.82
C VAL A 134 3.46 18.90 -11.50
N LEU A 135 2.40 19.53 -10.98
CA LEU A 135 1.20 18.84 -10.53
C LEU A 135 0.18 18.70 -11.66
N SER A 136 -0.43 17.53 -11.72
CA SER A 136 -1.52 17.21 -12.62
C SER A 136 -2.41 16.14 -11.98
N THR A 137 -3.31 15.56 -12.75
CA THR A 137 -4.15 14.45 -12.32
C THR A 137 -4.10 13.29 -13.31
N VAL A 138 -4.47 12.12 -12.84
CA VAL A 138 -4.66 10.91 -13.65
C VAL A 138 -5.96 10.22 -13.26
N GLU A 139 -6.63 9.62 -14.23
CA GLU A 139 -7.83 8.82 -14.00
C GLU A 139 -7.45 7.49 -13.31
N HIS A 140 -8.21 7.13 -12.29
CA HIS A 140 -8.15 5.84 -11.59
C HIS A 140 -9.57 5.24 -11.57
N PRO A 141 -9.74 3.91 -11.55
CA PRO A 141 -11.06 3.27 -11.55
C PRO A 141 -12.02 3.80 -10.47
N ASP A 142 -11.49 4.17 -9.31
CA ASP A 142 -12.24 4.67 -8.15
C ASP A 142 -12.32 6.20 -8.03
N GLY A 143 -11.67 6.96 -8.91
CA GLY A 143 -11.68 8.42 -8.85
C GLY A 143 -10.50 9.09 -9.57
N THR A 144 -10.27 10.36 -9.27
CA THR A 144 -9.14 11.12 -9.83
C THR A 144 -8.01 11.16 -8.82
N MET A 145 -6.79 10.82 -9.25
CA MET A 145 -5.60 10.82 -8.40
C MET A 145 -4.70 12.02 -8.70
N LEU A 146 -3.95 12.43 -7.68
CA LEU A 146 -2.83 13.36 -7.84
C LEU A 146 -1.73 12.68 -8.66
N LYS A 147 -1.10 13.48 -9.52
CA LYS A 147 0.09 13.10 -10.28
C LYS A 147 1.13 14.21 -10.18
N ALA A 148 2.40 13.85 -9.99
CA ALA A 148 3.52 14.79 -10.07
C ALA A 148 4.54 14.29 -11.10
N GLY A 149 4.84 15.13 -12.09
CA GLY A 149 5.62 14.70 -13.25
C GLY A 149 4.97 13.50 -13.93
N ASP A 150 5.70 12.39 -14.03
CA ASP A 150 5.23 11.15 -14.63
C ASP A 150 4.50 10.21 -13.64
N TRP A 151 4.46 10.52 -12.34
CA TRP A 151 4.09 9.56 -11.31
C TRP A 151 2.72 9.80 -10.68
N PRO A 152 1.77 8.84 -10.75
CA PRO A 152 0.62 8.81 -9.88
C PRO A 152 1.08 8.75 -8.42
N LEU A 153 0.44 9.53 -7.55
CA LEU A 153 0.87 9.70 -6.17
C LEU A 153 0.06 8.84 -5.20
N TYR A 154 0.78 8.28 -4.25
CA TYR A 154 0.24 7.43 -3.19
C TYR A 154 0.69 7.90 -1.82
N ARG A 155 -0.12 7.58 -0.82
CA ARG A 155 0.25 7.57 0.59
C ARG A 155 0.82 6.20 0.94
N PHE A 156 1.54 6.13 2.06
CA PHE A 156 1.90 4.85 2.65
C PHE A 156 1.13 4.61 3.94
N ALA A 157 0.44 3.48 4.05
CA ALA A 157 -0.36 3.16 5.25
C ALA A 157 0.48 2.98 6.53
N GLY A 158 1.80 2.77 6.39
CA GLY A 158 2.73 2.68 7.51
C GLY A 158 3.29 4.02 8.00
N ASP A 159 3.01 5.14 7.31
CA ASP A 159 3.35 6.47 7.81
C ASP A 159 2.31 6.89 8.87
N GLN A 160 2.79 7.23 10.07
CA GLN A 160 1.95 7.51 11.24
C GLN A 160 1.94 8.98 11.62
N ALA A 161 2.91 9.76 11.14
CA ALA A 161 3.03 11.18 11.37
C ALA A 161 3.49 11.93 10.11
N PRO A 162 3.20 13.24 10.02
CA PRO A 162 3.75 14.10 8.98
C PRO A 162 5.29 14.03 8.91
N GLY A 163 5.83 13.93 7.71
CA GLY A 163 7.27 13.78 7.46
C GLY A 163 7.83 12.38 7.67
N ASP A 164 7.02 11.39 8.07
CA ASP A 164 7.43 9.99 8.02
C ASP A 164 7.74 9.59 6.57
N VAL A 165 8.80 8.79 6.41
CA VAL A 165 9.24 8.25 5.11
C VAL A 165 9.36 6.73 5.16
N ASN A 166 8.50 6.05 5.91
CA ASN A 166 8.64 4.61 6.18
C ASN A 166 8.43 3.75 4.93
N GLY A 167 7.77 4.30 3.90
CA GLY A 167 7.59 3.66 2.61
C GLY A 167 8.81 3.74 1.69
N GLN A 168 9.79 4.60 1.99
CA GLN A 168 10.92 4.87 1.10
C GLN A 168 11.74 3.61 0.81
N GLY A 169 11.88 3.27 -0.47
CA GLY A 169 12.63 2.11 -0.96
C GLY A 169 11.91 0.77 -0.75
N SER A 170 10.65 0.78 -0.33
CA SER A 170 9.90 -0.46 -0.09
C SER A 170 9.80 -1.29 -1.36
N GLY A 171 10.16 -2.57 -1.26
CA GLY A 171 10.22 -3.51 -2.39
C GLY A 171 11.19 -3.11 -3.52
N GLY A 172 12.02 -2.07 -3.33
CA GLY A 172 12.87 -1.51 -4.38
C GLY A 172 12.09 -0.83 -5.51
N VAL A 173 10.80 -0.52 -5.31
CA VAL A 173 9.89 0.00 -6.35
C VAL A 173 9.02 1.18 -5.87
N TRP A 174 9.05 1.50 -4.58
CA TRP A 174 8.31 2.62 -4.00
C TRP A 174 9.27 3.68 -3.49
N PHE A 175 9.10 4.92 -3.94
CA PHE A 175 10.02 6.00 -3.63
C PHE A 175 9.27 7.32 -3.41
N ALA A 176 9.74 8.11 -2.45
CA ALA A 176 9.24 9.45 -2.20
C ALA A 176 9.52 10.34 -3.41
N VAL A 177 8.59 11.26 -3.69
CA VAL A 177 8.66 12.14 -4.85
C VAL A 177 9.27 13.48 -4.44
N THR A 178 10.21 13.98 -5.24
CA THR A 178 10.86 15.30 -5.06
C THR A 178 9.93 16.44 -5.50
N PRO A 179 10.23 17.70 -5.13
CA PRO A 179 9.49 18.87 -5.60
C PRO A 179 9.40 19.03 -7.12
N ASP A 180 10.40 18.50 -7.85
CA ASP A 180 10.45 18.52 -9.32
C ASP A 180 9.67 17.36 -9.98
N GLY A 181 8.99 16.52 -9.19
CA GLY A 181 8.19 15.39 -9.70
C GLY A 181 9.01 14.17 -10.09
N THR A 182 10.20 13.99 -9.53
CA THR A 182 11.06 12.81 -9.75
C THR A 182 11.12 11.92 -8.52
N LEU A 183 11.45 10.63 -8.69
CA LEU A 183 11.61 9.71 -7.57
C LEU A 183 13.00 9.86 -6.93
N ILE A 184 13.07 9.76 -5.60
CA ILE A 184 14.32 9.66 -4.86
C ILE A 184 14.76 8.18 -4.85
N GLU A 185 15.37 7.73 -5.94
CA GLU A 185 15.96 6.38 -6.04
C GLU A 185 17.27 6.31 -5.24
N ALA A 186 17.53 5.18 -4.58
CA ALA A 186 18.70 4.95 -3.73
C ALA A 186 19.90 4.36 -4.50
#